data_AF-A0AAX3F023-F1
#
_entry.id   AF-A0AAX3F023-F1
#
_cell.length_a   1.000
_cell.length_b   1.000
_cell.length_c   1.000
_cell.angle_alpha   90.00
_cell.angle_beta   90.00
_cell.angle_gamma   90.00
#
_symmetry.space_group_name_H-M   'P 1'
#
loop_
_entity.id
_entity.type
_entity.pdbx_description
1 polymer ?
#
loop_
_entity_poly.entity_id
_entity_poly.type
_entity_poly.pdbx_seq_one_letter_code
_entity_poly.pdbx_strand_id
1 'polypeptide(L)'
;MKKFKNKINILLFSSISTTPFLVALSMNIKENNSLLDNEIKKIKSLIPEAENVIFHKEIQDIKNKKLLLIVFDNYYSVLDIDSNITIEINNTKVPIHLVNMNIIYGGFLGILTINENKYFDVNNIEVSYDDIEKAYITIDKNREKPSNNIKIRKKRSNDTNNNYPYINYDYNGVFKVSTTVPYSWWFASRYNKEKSGYVDLSFDITHSGEKGLCEYVALSQLMLYNEIFIKSGIFSKEKFDFYTKDSGYDKILENSSPVFRYHLYNKPESSLAMTLFNNAGRKLNLKTGQLYETVIKKFINNNDEINKWNFNHKYGGYKKTWEYVKKGVPTILGVAPTGGFWPNHAYIMYGYDDKTDMFLGSMAWGQKRTNSVLYSYYTSAWGSYYFNIELKNKKDLGKVNSVFKFYDTYFTGKTIDNFIKSRTSW
;
A
#
# COMPACT_ATOMS: atom_id res chain seq x y z
N MET A 1 38.25 77.85 10.97
CA MET A 1 38.88 77.87 12.32
C MET A 1 37.88 77.38 13.38
N LYS A 2 37.99 76.13 13.81
CA LYS A 2 37.94 75.70 15.23
C LYS A 2 38.04 74.16 15.27
N LYS A 3 39.11 73.71 15.93
CA LYS A 3 39.42 72.31 16.27
C LYS A 3 38.63 71.87 17.50
N PHE A 4 38.71 70.55 17.73
CA PHE A 4 38.58 69.73 18.94
C PHE A 4 37.33 68.84 18.90
N LYS A 5 37.33 67.56 19.30
CA LYS A 5 38.30 66.46 19.55
C LYS A 5 37.44 65.41 20.30
N ASN A 6 37.86 64.14 20.28
CA ASN A 6 37.42 63.02 21.15
C ASN A 6 36.09 62.37 20.73
N LYS A 7 35.93 61.03 20.74
CA LYS A 7 36.75 59.94 21.26
C LYS A 7 36.33 58.67 20.50
N ILE A 8 37.31 57.90 20.05
CA ILE A 8 37.14 56.51 19.62
C ILE A 8 36.90 55.70 20.89
N ASN A 9 35.82 54.92 20.93
CA ASN A 9 35.72 53.73 21.77
C ASN A 9 35.16 52.60 20.92
N ILE A 10 35.98 51.57 20.82
CA ILE A 10 35.74 50.25 20.23
C ILE A 10 34.64 49.57 21.03
N LEU A 11 33.64 49.00 20.36
CA LEU A 11 32.89 47.86 20.89
C LEU A 11 32.61 46.88 19.75
N LEU A 12 33.21 45.71 19.93
CA LEU A 12 33.16 44.53 19.08
C LEU A 12 31.78 43.88 19.06
N PHE A 13 31.44 43.36 17.89
CA PHE A 13 30.56 42.23 17.59
C PHE A 13 29.84 41.53 18.76
N SER A 14 28.50 41.47 18.63
CA SER A 14 27.81 40.19 18.78
C SER A 14 26.60 40.16 17.85
N SER A 15 26.71 39.33 16.83
CA SER A 15 25.64 38.86 15.95
C SER A 15 24.39 38.47 16.74
N ILE A 16 23.26 39.04 16.35
CA ILE A 16 21.93 38.59 16.79
C ILE A 16 21.71 37.20 16.17
N SER A 17 22.00 36.15 16.92
CA SER A 17 21.60 34.79 16.59
C SER A 17 20.08 34.71 16.70
N THR A 18 19.41 34.56 15.57
CA THR A 18 18.00 34.18 15.49
C THR A 18 17.84 32.76 16.05
N THR A 19 17.54 32.63 17.33
CA THR A 19 17.01 31.39 17.89
C THR A 19 15.60 31.16 17.33
N PRO A 20 15.29 30.00 16.74
CA PRO A 20 13.92 29.66 16.40
C PRO A 20 13.14 29.46 17.71
N PHE A 21 12.03 30.20 17.84
CA PHE A 21 11.06 30.05 18.92
C PHE A 21 10.45 28.64 18.83
N LEU A 22 10.96 27.72 19.65
CA LEU A 22 10.30 26.47 19.99
C LEU A 22 9.22 26.79 21.03
N VAL A 23 8.01 27.10 20.55
CA VAL A 23 6.83 27.15 21.43
C VAL A 23 6.30 25.73 21.53
N ALA A 24 6.80 24.99 22.53
CA ALA A 24 6.14 23.78 23.01
C ALA A 24 4.94 24.21 23.85
N LEU A 25 3.73 24.18 23.26
CA LEU A 25 2.49 24.37 24.01
C LEU A 25 2.20 23.07 24.78
N SER A 26 2.61 23.06 26.04
CA SER A 26 2.44 21.94 26.96
C SER A 26 1.09 22.08 27.70
N MET A 27 0.04 21.35 27.30
CA MET A 27 -1.22 21.27 28.08
C MET A 27 -1.74 19.83 28.17
N ASN A 28 -1.95 19.38 29.42
CA ASN A 28 -2.42 18.07 29.94
C ASN A 28 -1.58 16.82 29.61
N ILE A 29 -0.58 16.53 30.47
CA ILE A 29 0.65 15.84 30.06
C ILE A 29 0.92 14.47 30.71
N LYS A 30 0.21 14.00 31.74
CA LYS A 30 0.62 12.71 32.37
C LYS A 30 0.13 11.43 31.69
N GLU A 31 -1.12 11.35 31.22
CA GLU A 31 -1.62 10.15 30.52
C GLU A 31 -1.30 10.19 29.02
N ASN A 32 -1.41 11.36 28.38
CA ASN A 32 -1.14 11.56 26.96
C ASN A 32 0.33 11.38 26.55
N ASN A 33 1.29 11.61 27.45
CA ASN A 33 2.71 11.37 27.13
C ASN A 33 3.00 9.89 26.83
N SER A 34 2.36 8.97 27.56
CA SER A 34 2.60 7.54 27.35
C SER A 34 2.08 7.06 25.98
N LEU A 35 0.92 7.55 25.54
CA LEU A 35 0.35 7.26 24.22
C LEU A 35 1.20 7.86 23.11
N LEU A 36 1.59 9.13 23.25
CA LEU A 36 2.46 9.84 22.33
C LEU A 36 3.80 9.12 22.16
N ASP A 37 4.48 8.80 23.26
CA ASP A 37 5.80 8.14 23.24
C ASP A 37 5.71 6.73 22.62
N ASN A 38 4.65 5.98 22.94
CA ASN A 38 4.42 4.65 22.38
C ASN A 38 4.18 4.71 20.87
N GLU A 39 3.35 5.64 20.40
CA GLU A 39 3.09 5.79 18.97
C GLU A 39 4.33 6.30 18.23
N ILE A 40 5.08 7.26 18.76
CA ILE A 40 6.37 7.69 18.18
C ILE A 40 7.33 6.51 18.05
N LYS A 41 7.49 5.71 19.10
CA LYS A 41 8.37 4.53 19.09
C LYS A 41 7.91 3.50 18.06
N LYS A 42 6.59 3.30 17.93
CA LYS A 42 5.99 2.39 16.96
C LYS A 42 6.24 2.87 15.52
N ILE A 43 5.97 4.14 15.20
CA ILE A 43 6.23 4.72 13.88
C ILE A 43 7.71 4.64 13.52
N LYS A 44 8.62 5.04 14.42
CA LYS A 44 10.08 4.96 14.19
C LYS A 44 10.57 3.53 13.96
N SER A 45 9.92 2.53 14.56
CA SER A 45 10.27 1.13 14.33
C SER A 45 9.89 0.64 12.92
N LEU A 46 8.83 1.20 12.35
CA LEU A 46 8.29 0.85 11.02
C LEU A 46 8.93 1.67 9.90
N ILE A 47 9.14 2.95 10.15
CA ILE A 47 9.65 3.95 9.21
C ILE A 47 10.82 4.65 9.93
N PRO A 48 12.04 4.08 9.85
CA PRO A 48 13.21 4.66 10.50
C PRO A 48 13.49 6.10 10.08
N GLU A 49 13.09 6.49 8.86
CA GLU A 49 13.24 7.84 8.31
C GLU A 49 12.32 8.89 9.00
N ALA A 50 11.37 8.47 9.84
CA ALA A 50 10.51 9.35 10.62
C ALA A 50 11.21 9.86 11.90
N GLU A 51 12.35 10.53 11.73
CA GLU A 51 13.26 10.86 12.84
C GLU A 51 12.74 11.98 13.75
N ASN A 52 12.26 13.09 13.18
CA ASN A 52 11.88 14.28 13.96
C ASN A 52 10.37 14.44 14.04
N VAL A 53 9.86 14.60 15.26
CA VAL A 53 8.48 15.05 15.50
C VAL A 53 8.46 16.56 15.42
N ILE A 54 7.69 17.11 14.48
CA ILE A 54 7.51 18.56 14.31
C ILE A 54 6.53 19.08 15.37
N PHE A 55 5.35 18.45 15.46
CA PHE A 55 4.34 18.78 16.45
C PHE A 55 3.39 17.61 16.68
N HIS A 56 2.65 17.65 17.77
CA HIS A 56 1.50 16.78 18.00
C HIS A 56 0.30 17.62 18.45
N LYS A 57 -0.91 17.13 18.18
CA LYS A 57 -2.15 17.85 18.52
C LYS A 57 -3.29 16.88 18.73
N GLU A 58 -4.07 17.07 19.79
CA GLU A 58 -5.38 16.43 19.88
C GLU A 58 -6.31 17.10 18.85
N ILE A 59 -6.88 16.26 17.99
CA ILE A 59 -7.84 16.67 16.97
C ILE A 59 -9.11 15.85 17.14
N GLN A 60 -10.15 16.24 16.41
CA GLN A 60 -11.37 15.45 16.31
C GLN A 60 -11.61 15.07 14.86
N ASP A 61 -12.43 14.07 14.64
CA ASP A 61 -13.09 13.90 13.34
C ASP A 61 -14.50 14.50 13.34
N ILE A 62 -15.18 14.38 12.20
CA ILE A 62 -16.55 14.87 12.02
C ILE A 62 -17.59 14.21 12.95
N LYS A 63 -17.24 13.12 13.65
CA LYS A 63 -18.09 12.45 14.64
C LYS A 63 -17.71 12.82 16.07
N ASN A 64 -16.88 13.84 16.24
CA ASN A 64 -16.33 14.30 17.52
C ASN A 64 -15.51 13.23 18.26
N LYS A 65 -15.01 12.22 17.55
CA LYS A 65 -14.11 11.24 18.16
C LYS A 65 -12.75 11.91 18.40
N LYS A 66 -12.18 11.70 19.58
CA LYS A 66 -10.88 12.26 19.95
C LYS A 66 -9.75 11.45 19.34
N LEU A 67 -8.86 12.13 18.64
CA LEU A 67 -7.73 11.54 17.93
C LEU A 67 -6.45 12.30 18.29
N LEU A 68 -5.31 11.62 18.25
CA LEU A 68 -3.99 12.22 18.41
C LEU A 68 -3.31 12.27 17.04
N LEU A 69 -3.07 13.48 16.53
CA LEU A 69 -2.24 13.73 15.36
C LEU A 69 -0.79 13.91 15.81
N ILE A 70 0.12 13.16 15.20
CA ILE A 70 1.57 13.28 15.40
C ILE A 70 2.21 13.55 14.04
N VAL A 71 2.86 14.69 13.89
CA VAL A 71 3.48 15.14 12.64
C VAL A 71 4.98 15.02 12.72
N PHE A 72 5.57 14.41 11.68
CA PHE A 72 6.99 14.26 11.43
C PHE A 72 7.40 15.07 10.18
N ASP A 73 8.69 15.09 9.84
CA ASP A 73 9.23 15.86 8.69
C ASP A 73 8.49 15.63 7.36
N ASN A 74 8.20 14.37 7.03
CA ASN A 74 7.52 13.99 5.79
C ASN A 74 6.28 13.10 6.02
N TYR A 75 5.94 12.82 7.28
CA TYR A 75 4.89 11.86 7.63
C TYR A 75 3.97 12.43 8.69
N TYR A 76 2.77 11.88 8.80
CA TYR A 76 1.96 12.02 10.00
C TYR A 76 1.33 10.68 10.39
N SER A 77 1.02 10.54 11.68
CA SER A 77 0.20 9.46 12.23
C SER A 77 -1.06 10.05 12.87
N VAL A 78 -2.19 9.37 12.70
CA VAL A 78 -3.46 9.64 13.39
C VAL A 78 -3.79 8.43 14.24
N LEU A 79 -3.78 8.60 15.56
CA LEU A 79 -4.08 7.58 16.55
C LEU A 79 -5.48 7.82 17.15
N ASP A 80 -6.26 6.76 17.28
CA ASP A 80 -7.47 6.77 18.12
C ASP A 80 -7.08 6.72 19.59
N ILE A 81 -7.41 7.78 20.35
CA ILE A 81 -7.03 7.88 21.76
C ILE A 81 -7.77 6.83 22.60
N ASP A 82 -9.04 6.55 22.30
CA ASP A 82 -9.87 5.64 23.11
C ASP A 82 -9.43 4.18 22.95
N SER A 83 -9.11 3.77 21.71
CA SER A 83 -8.77 2.37 21.41
C SER A 83 -7.26 2.10 21.31
N ASN A 84 -6.44 3.15 21.29
CA ASN A 84 -5.00 3.07 21.05
C ASN A 84 -4.65 2.39 19.70
N ILE A 85 -5.52 2.55 18.69
CA ILE A 85 -5.33 2.01 17.35
C ILE A 85 -4.85 3.13 16.41
N THR A 86 -3.79 2.87 15.66
CA THR A 86 -3.35 3.80 14.60
C THR A 86 -4.33 3.73 13.44
N ILE A 87 -5.05 4.83 13.21
CA ILE A 87 -6.04 4.93 12.14
C ILE A 87 -5.35 5.11 10.80
N GLU A 88 -4.38 6.03 10.73
CA GLU A 88 -3.67 6.38 9.51
C GLU A 88 -2.20 6.64 9.82
N ILE A 89 -1.34 6.24 8.89
CA ILE A 89 0.00 6.78 8.72
C ILE A 89 0.05 7.23 7.27
N ASN A 90 0.57 8.43 7.00
CA ASN A 90 0.57 9.02 5.66
C ASN A 90 1.89 9.76 5.42
N ASN A 91 2.41 9.70 4.19
CA ASN A 91 3.65 10.35 3.77
C ASN A 91 3.36 11.70 3.09
N THR A 92 2.55 12.52 3.75
CA THR A 92 2.24 13.88 3.33
C THR A 92 2.86 14.85 4.31
N LYS A 93 3.61 15.82 3.80
CA LYS A 93 4.13 16.92 4.60
C LYS A 93 2.98 17.77 5.11
N VAL A 94 2.82 17.84 6.43
CA VAL A 94 1.82 18.68 7.08
C VAL A 94 2.47 20.04 7.42
N PRO A 95 1.96 21.17 6.91
CA PRO A 95 2.56 22.48 7.20
C PRO A 95 2.56 22.82 8.70
N ILE A 96 3.68 23.32 9.22
CA ILE A 96 3.83 23.61 10.66
C ILE A 96 2.83 24.65 11.18
N HIS A 97 2.36 25.57 10.33
CA HIS A 97 1.39 26.60 10.73
C HIS A 97 0.03 26.01 11.15
N LEU A 98 -0.28 24.77 10.72
CA LEU A 98 -1.52 24.07 11.11
C LEU A 98 -1.59 23.78 12.62
N VAL A 99 -0.46 23.80 13.34
CA VAL A 99 -0.43 23.64 14.81
C VAL A 99 -1.33 24.66 15.51
N ASN A 100 -1.45 25.88 14.96
CA ASN A 100 -2.22 26.98 15.53
C ASN A 100 -3.63 27.10 14.94
N MET A 101 -4.00 26.25 13.97
CA MET A 101 -5.31 26.30 13.32
C MET A 101 -6.29 25.30 13.94
N ASN A 102 -7.58 25.57 13.82
CA ASN A 102 -8.60 24.56 14.11
C ASN A 102 -8.54 23.51 13.00
N ILE A 103 -8.19 22.27 13.36
CA ILE A 103 -8.02 21.17 12.42
C ILE A 103 -8.82 19.95 12.84
N ILE A 104 -9.27 19.17 11.86
CA ILE A 104 -9.94 17.89 12.06
C ILE A 104 -9.35 16.81 11.16
N TYR A 105 -9.62 15.56 11.50
CA TYR A 105 -9.38 14.41 10.64
C TYR A 105 -10.57 14.19 9.72
N GLY A 106 -10.35 14.37 8.42
CA GLY A 106 -11.36 14.21 7.37
C GLY A 106 -11.46 12.79 6.80
N GLY A 107 -10.93 11.78 7.49
CA GLY A 107 -10.85 10.42 6.95
C GLY A 107 -9.90 10.36 5.75
N PHE A 108 -10.35 9.79 4.63
CA PHE A 108 -9.53 9.68 3.42
C PHE A 108 -9.06 11.04 2.85
N LEU A 109 -9.70 12.16 3.23
CA LEU A 109 -9.29 13.50 2.81
C LEU A 109 -8.09 14.04 3.60
N GLY A 110 -7.61 13.30 4.61
CA GLY A 110 -6.48 13.68 5.43
C GLY A 110 -6.85 14.75 6.47
N ILE A 111 -5.91 15.65 6.75
CA ILE A 111 -6.07 16.73 7.74
C ILE A 111 -6.74 17.93 7.07
N LEU A 112 -7.85 18.39 7.65
CA LEU A 112 -8.61 19.54 7.17
C LEU A 112 -8.54 20.69 8.18
N THR A 113 -8.52 21.92 7.69
CA THR A 113 -8.67 23.12 8.52
C THR A 113 -10.12 23.56 8.57
N ILE A 114 -10.52 24.20 9.67
CA ILE A 114 -11.85 24.78 9.85
C ILE A 114 -11.72 26.31 9.92
N ASN A 115 -12.44 27.00 9.04
CA ASN A 115 -12.58 28.45 9.07
C ASN A 115 -14.03 28.85 8.75
N GLU A 116 -14.65 29.68 9.59
CA GLU A 116 -16.05 30.15 9.39
C GLU A 116 -17.06 29.02 9.09
N ASN A 117 -16.94 27.88 9.78
CA ASN A 117 -17.73 26.66 9.57
C ASN A 117 -17.57 25.98 8.19
N LYS A 118 -16.53 26.35 7.43
CA LYS A 118 -16.11 25.69 6.21
C LYS A 118 -14.85 24.87 6.46
N TYR A 119 -14.68 23.82 5.65
CA TYR A 119 -13.54 22.92 5.72
C TYR A 119 -12.64 23.13 4.52
N PHE A 120 -11.33 23.13 4.73
CA PHE A 120 -10.35 23.27 3.66
C PHE A 120 -9.26 22.21 3.78
N ASP A 121 -8.83 21.65 2.66
CA ASP A 121 -7.67 20.75 2.61
C ASP A 121 -6.36 21.52 2.88
N VAL A 122 -5.24 20.79 2.91
CA VAL A 122 -3.90 21.37 3.12
C VAL A 122 -3.45 22.32 2.00
N ASN A 123 -4.17 22.34 0.86
CA ASN A 123 -3.93 23.23 -0.28
C ASN A 123 -4.92 24.41 -0.32
N ASN A 124 -5.71 24.62 0.75
CA ASN A 124 -6.76 25.63 0.85
C ASN A 124 -7.92 25.46 -0.15
N ILE A 125 -8.19 24.24 -0.60
CA ILE A 125 -9.37 23.91 -1.40
C ILE A 125 -10.54 23.62 -0.46
N GLU A 126 -11.66 24.32 -0.65
CA GLU A 126 -12.87 24.11 0.14
C GLU A 126 -13.44 22.70 -0.10
N VAL A 127 -13.76 22.00 1.00
CA VAL A 127 -14.32 20.66 1.03
C VAL A 127 -15.71 20.73 1.65
N SER A 128 -16.71 20.14 0.99
CA SER A 128 -18.07 20.12 1.53
C SER A 128 -18.19 19.12 2.69
N TYR A 129 -19.04 19.40 3.68
CA TYR A 129 -19.29 18.46 4.78
C TYR A 129 -19.75 17.08 4.28
N ASP A 130 -20.60 17.05 3.25
CA ASP A 130 -21.05 15.81 2.60
C ASP A 130 -19.88 14.97 2.06
N ASP A 131 -18.83 15.62 1.54
CA ASP A 131 -17.66 14.90 1.04
C ASP A 131 -16.82 14.33 2.19
N ILE A 132 -16.72 15.06 3.31
CA ILE A 132 -16.05 14.57 4.51
C ILE A 132 -16.81 13.40 5.12
N GLU A 133 -18.14 13.48 5.21
CA GLU A 133 -18.97 12.39 5.72
C GLU A 133 -18.81 11.12 4.89
N LYS A 134 -18.72 11.25 3.56
CA LYS A 134 -18.49 10.11 2.66
C LYS A 134 -17.06 9.57 2.75
N ALA A 135 -16.08 10.42 3.04
CA ALA A 135 -14.69 10.03 3.21
C ALA A 135 -14.42 9.38 4.59
N TYR A 136 -15.33 9.53 5.53
CA TYR A 136 -15.19 9.06 6.89
C TYR A 136 -15.81 7.67 7.10
N ILE A 137 -14.97 6.67 7.35
CA ILE A 137 -15.43 5.31 7.68
C ILE A 137 -15.92 5.27 9.14
N THR A 138 -17.19 4.93 9.36
CA THR A 138 -17.74 4.84 10.73
C THR A 138 -17.17 3.62 11.44
N ILE A 139 -16.45 3.86 12.54
CA ILE A 139 -15.92 2.84 13.43
C ILE A 139 -17.04 2.42 14.38
N ASP A 140 -17.64 1.26 14.13
CA ASP A 140 -18.66 0.68 15.00
C ASP A 140 -17.98 0.13 16.28
N LYS A 141 -18.15 0.86 17.39
CA LYS A 141 -17.53 0.56 18.70
C LYS A 141 -18.03 -0.78 19.30
N ASN A 142 -19.10 -1.38 18.78
CA ASN A 142 -19.63 -2.66 19.26
C ASN A 142 -19.01 -3.89 18.56
N ARG A 143 -18.03 -3.72 17.67
CA ARG A 143 -17.42 -4.85 16.94
C ARG A 143 -16.34 -5.56 17.76
N GLU A 144 -16.77 -6.23 18.83
CA GLU A 144 -16.10 -7.46 19.22
C GLU A 144 -16.27 -8.48 18.08
N LYS A 145 -15.15 -8.83 17.46
CA LYS A 145 -14.99 -9.92 16.50
C LYS A 145 -15.70 -9.73 15.14
N PRO A 146 -14.96 -9.95 14.04
CA PRO A 146 -15.48 -9.73 12.70
C PRO A 146 -16.50 -10.80 12.32
N SER A 147 -17.76 -10.41 12.19
CA SER A 147 -18.77 -11.13 11.40
C SER A 147 -19.76 -10.20 10.69
N ASN A 148 -19.80 -10.39 9.37
CA ASN A 148 -20.96 -10.36 8.47
C ASN A 148 -22.04 -9.29 8.68
N ASN A 149 -21.90 -8.15 8.02
CA ASN A 149 -22.83 -7.64 6.99
C ASN A 149 -22.49 -6.18 6.66
N ILE A 150 -22.06 -5.93 5.43
CA ILE A 150 -21.69 -4.61 4.95
C ILE A 150 -22.63 -4.23 3.80
N LYS A 151 -23.47 -3.21 4.03
CA LYS A 151 -24.14 -2.45 2.96
C LYS A 151 -23.44 -1.08 2.84
N ILE A 152 -23.00 -0.74 1.64
CA ILE A 152 -22.23 0.47 1.31
C ILE A 152 -23.02 1.33 0.31
N ARG A 153 -23.04 2.66 0.53
CA ARG A 153 -23.55 3.71 -0.38
C ARG A 153 -22.44 4.74 -0.74
N LYS A 154 -22.71 5.63 -1.70
CA LYS A 154 -21.79 6.09 -2.78
C LYS A 154 -21.27 7.58 -2.77
N LYS A 155 -20.01 7.82 -3.25
CA LYS A 155 -19.45 8.82 -4.26
C LYS A 155 -19.40 10.35 -3.97
N ARG A 156 -18.33 11.15 -4.27
CA ARG A 156 -17.44 11.29 -5.47
C ARG A 156 -16.06 12.07 -5.36
N SER A 157 -15.00 11.52 -6.03
CA SER A 157 -13.75 12.11 -6.64
C SER A 157 -12.57 12.65 -5.80
N ASN A 158 -11.30 12.79 -6.26
CA ASN A 158 -10.43 12.26 -7.34
C ASN A 158 -9.02 12.78 -6.95
N ASP A 159 -8.13 11.96 -6.38
CA ASP A 159 -6.71 12.31 -6.41
C ASP A 159 -5.83 11.07 -6.56
N THR A 160 -4.81 11.18 -7.41
CA THR A 160 -4.01 10.06 -7.95
C THR A 160 -2.61 9.97 -7.36
N ASN A 161 -2.32 10.74 -6.31
CA ASN A 161 -1.07 10.65 -5.58
C ASN A 161 -1.28 9.89 -4.26
N ASN A 162 -1.04 8.58 -4.33
CA ASN A 162 -1.12 7.70 -3.18
C ASN A 162 0.07 7.94 -2.23
N ASN A 163 -0.06 8.94 -1.36
CA ASN A 163 0.91 9.33 -0.31
C ASN A 163 0.88 8.37 0.89
N TYR A 164 1.09 7.07 0.67
CA TYR A 164 1.14 6.14 1.79
C TYR A 164 2.56 5.96 2.34
N PRO A 165 2.69 5.60 3.63
CA PRO A 165 3.94 5.07 4.17
C PRO A 165 4.31 3.82 3.38
N TYR A 166 5.52 3.85 2.84
CA TYR A 166 6.13 2.67 2.27
C TYR A 166 7.19 2.13 3.24
N ILE A 167 7.26 0.81 3.35
CA ILE A 167 8.28 0.13 4.13
C ILE A 167 9.33 -0.40 3.18
N ASN A 168 10.58 0.00 3.40
CA ASN A 168 11.71 -0.69 2.80
C ASN A 168 11.92 -2.03 3.52
N TYR A 169 12.13 -3.09 2.74
CA TYR A 169 12.77 -4.30 3.28
C TYR A 169 14.27 -4.05 3.44
N ASP A 170 14.89 -4.70 4.41
CA ASP A 170 16.33 -4.62 4.64
C ASP A 170 17.14 -5.34 3.54
N TYR A 171 18.48 -5.33 3.64
CA TYR A 171 19.35 -5.95 2.64
C TYR A 171 19.13 -7.48 2.47
N ASN A 172 18.45 -8.11 3.44
CA ASN A 172 18.18 -9.53 3.51
C ASN A 172 16.76 -9.90 3.04
N GLY A 173 16.02 -8.95 2.48
CA GLY A 173 14.65 -9.20 2.01
C GLY A 173 13.60 -9.19 3.13
N VAL A 174 13.94 -8.73 4.33
CA VAL A 174 13.06 -8.79 5.51
C VAL A 174 12.38 -7.44 5.72
N PHE A 175 11.06 -7.47 5.84
CA PHE A 175 10.27 -6.31 6.21
C PHE A 175 10.17 -6.19 7.72
N LYS A 176 10.19 -4.94 8.22
CA LYS A 176 9.95 -4.63 9.64
C LYS A 176 8.46 -4.65 9.99
N VAL A 177 7.73 -5.70 9.63
CA VAL A 177 6.32 -5.91 9.99
C VAL A 177 6.15 -7.24 10.72
N SER A 178 5.06 -7.38 11.49
CA SER A 178 4.84 -8.56 12.33
C SER A 178 4.77 -9.89 11.57
N THR A 179 4.28 -9.91 10.34
CA THR A 179 4.21 -11.13 9.51
C THR A 179 4.28 -10.80 8.02
N THR A 180 5.00 -11.61 7.25
CA THR A 180 4.96 -11.57 5.78
C THR A 180 4.75 -12.97 5.21
N VAL A 181 4.17 -13.04 4.03
CA VAL A 181 4.13 -14.28 3.24
C VAL A 181 5.56 -14.67 2.80
N PRO A 182 5.81 -15.96 2.48
CA PRO A 182 7.08 -16.37 1.90
C PRO A 182 7.44 -15.56 0.65
N TYR A 183 8.72 -15.29 0.43
CA TYR A 183 9.20 -14.56 -0.75
C TYR A 183 8.58 -13.16 -0.92
N SER A 184 8.16 -12.51 0.17
CA SER A 184 7.49 -11.20 0.15
C SER A 184 8.29 -10.09 -0.53
N TRP A 185 9.63 -10.15 -0.49
CA TRP A 185 10.52 -9.26 -1.22
C TRP A 185 10.21 -9.19 -2.72
N TRP A 186 9.66 -10.27 -3.30
CA TRP A 186 9.36 -10.34 -4.73
C TRP A 186 8.28 -9.34 -5.14
N PHE A 187 7.23 -9.17 -4.32
CA PHE A 187 6.19 -8.17 -4.59
C PHE A 187 6.78 -6.75 -4.54
N ALA A 188 7.65 -6.51 -3.57
CA ALA A 188 8.36 -5.25 -3.37
C ALA A 188 9.24 -4.87 -4.57
N SER A 189 9.88 -5.86 -5.21
CA SER A 189 10.82 -5.65 -6.30
C SER A 189 10.14 -5.39 -7.66
N ARG A 190 8.81 -5.45 -7.76
CA ARG A 190 8.05 -5.19 -9.00
C ARG A 190 7.92 -3.70 -9.37
N TYR A 191 8.96 -2.89 -9.14
CA TYR A 191 8.93 -1.41 -9.12
C TYR A 191 8.82 -0.68 -10.48
N ASN A 192 8.36 -1.34 -11.54
CA ASN A 192 8.11 -0.68 -12.83
C ASN A 192 6.90 -1.28 -13.57
N LYS A 193 6.45 -0.65 -14.67
CA LYS A 193 5.28 -1.11 -15.45
C LYS A 193 5.45 -2.52 -16.03
N GLU A 194 6.65 -2.88 -16.45
CA GLU A 194 6.95 -4.19 -17.05
C GLU A 194 6.95 -5.33 -16.02
N LYS A 195 7.61 -5.12 -14.88
CA LYS A 195 7.58 -6.03 -13.73
C LYS A 195 6.15 -6.09 -13.16
N SER A 196 5.49 -4.97 -12.94
CA SER A 196 4.08 -5.03 -12.50
C SER A 196 3.14 -5.61 -13.57
N GLY A 197 3.56 -5.75 -14.83
CA GLY A 197 2.67 -6.18 -15.93
C GLY A 197 1.52 -5.21 -16.13
N TYR A 198 1.74 -3.92 -15.82
CA TYR A 198 0.71 -2.92 -15.81
C TYR A 198 0.18 -2.66 -17.21
N VAL A 199 -1.15 -2.70 -17.31
CA VAL A 199 -1.93 -2.38 -18.49
C VAL A 199 -3.25 -1.77 -18.04
N ASP A 200 -3.83 -0.92 -18.86
CA ASP A 200 -5.15 -0.32 -18.69
C ASP A 200 -5.84 -0.20 -20.05
N LEU A 201 -7.07 0.29 -20.12
CA LEU A 201 -7.84 0.34 -21.37
C LEU A 201 -7.61 1.64 -22.16
N SER A 202 -6.59 2.44 -21.84
CA SER A 202 -6.33 3.70 -22.56
C SER A 202 -6.04 3.53 -24.05
N PHE A 203 -5.60 2.34 -24.47
CA PHE A 203 -5.35 1.98 -25.87
C PHE A 203 -6.56 1.30 -26.57
N ASP A 204 -7.58 0.88 -25.81
CA ASP A 204 -8.70 0.11 -26.33
C ASP A 204 -9.81 1.05 -26.83
N ILE A 205 -10.12 0.99 -28.13
CA ILE A 205 -11.11 1.87 -28.76
C ILE A 205 -12.51 1.66 -28.15
N THR A 206 -12.87 0.44 -27.74
CA THR A 206 -14.22 0.19 -27.18
C THR A 206 -14.37 0.71 -25.75
N HIS A 207 -13.26 1.03 -25.09
CA HIS A 207 -13.21 1.54 -23.72
C HIS A 207 -12.34 2.81 -23.64
N SER A 208 -12.26 3.57 -24.75
CA SER A 208 -11.33 4.69 -24.87
C SER A 208 -11.55 5.70 -23.74
N GLY A 209 -10.47 6.03 -23.02
CA GLY A 209 -10.50 6.91 -21.85
C GLY A 209 -10.74 6.22 -20.51
N GLU A 210 -11.08 4.93 -20.47
CA GLU A 210 -11.16 4.17 -19.22
C GLU A 210 -9.76 3.72 -18.75
N LYS A 211 -9.41 4.06 -17.51
CA LYS A 211 -8.32 3.42 -16.78
C LYS A 211 -8.90 2.26 -15.98
N GLY A 212 -8.34 1.07 -16.12
CA GLY A 212 -8.74 -0.06 -15.28
C GLY A 212 -8.45 -1.41 -15.89
N LEU A 213 -7.46 -2.10 -15.34
CA LEU A 213 -7.33 -3.56 -15.35
C LEU A 213 -6.62 -4.04 -14.06
N CYS A 214 -6.68 -3.25 -12.97
CA CYS A 214 -5.95 -3.50 -11.73
C CYS A 214 -6.21 -4.90 -11.14
N GLU A 215 -7.45 -5.37 -11.20
CA GLU A 215 -7.85 -6.71 -10.76
C GLU A 215 -7.16 -7.81 -11.59
N TYR A 216 -7.03 -7.61 -12.90
CA TYR A 216 -6.35 -8.55 -13.81
C TYR A 216 -4.83 -8.48 -13.71
N VAL A 217 -4.28 -7.29 -13.46
CA VAL A 217 -2.85 -7.11 -13.17
C VAL A 217 -2.49 -7.79 -11.85
N ALA A 218 -3.29 -7.58 -10.79
CA ALA A 218 -3.11 -8.26 -9.51
C ALA A 218 -3.24 -9.78 -9.65
N LEU A 219 -4.21 -10.25 -10.43
CA LEU A 219 -4.39 -11.66 -10.75
C LEU A 219 -3.18 -12.25 -11.48
N SER A 220 -2.64 -11.53 -12.45
CA SER A 220 -1.43 -11.91 -13.20
C SER A 220 -0.23 -12.09 -12.29
N GLN A 221 -0.01 -11.15 -11.36
CA GLN A 221 1.05 -11.25 -10.35
C GLN A 221 0.85 -12.46 -9.43
N LEU A 222 -0.37 -12.69 -8.94
CA LEU A 222 -0.65 -13.81 -8.05
C LEU A 222 -0.47 -15.16 -8.76
N MET A 223 -0.89 -15.26 -10.03
CA MET A 223 -0.64 -16.43 -10.88
C MET A 223 0.86 -16.67 -11.06
N LEU A 224 1.63 -15.64 -11.40
CA LEU A 224 3.08 -15.76 -11.58
C LEU A 224 3.79 -16.12 -10.28
N TYR A 225 3.41 -15.52 -9.15
CA TYR A 225 3.94 -15.87 -7.83
C TYR A 225 3.76 -17.38 -7.53
N ASN A 226 2.56 -17.91 -7.77
CA ASN A 226 2.27 -19.32 -7.53
C ASN A 226 3.06 -20.23 -8.48
N GLU A 227 3.17 -19.87 -9.75
CA GLU A 227 3.95 -20.61 -10.76
C GLU A 227 5.43 -20.74 -10.37
N ILE A 228 6.06 -19.66 -9.88
CA ILE A 228 7.51 -19.61 -9.70
C ILE A 228 7.98 -19.96 -8.28
N PHE A 229 7.10 -19.88 -7.27
CA PHE A 229 7.46 -20.14 -5.87
C PHE A 229 6.72 -21.31 -5.22
N ILE A 230 5.52 -21.68 -5.70
CA ILE A 230 4.68 -22.69 -5.04
C ILE A 230 4.70 -23.99 -5.84
N LYS A 231 4.25 -23.95 -7.09
CA LYS A 231 4.20 -25.11 -7.99
C LYS A 231 3.99 -24.63 -9.43
N SER A 232 4.78 -25.18 -10.36
CA SER A 232 4.55 -24.96 -11.79
C SER A 232 3.33 -25.72 -12.29
N GLY A 233 2.55 -25.10 -13.17
CA GLY A 233 1.40 -25.72 -13.82
C GLY A 233 0.28 -24.74 -14.16
N ILE A 234 0.26 -23.56 -13.53
CA ILE A 234 -0.70 -22.50 -13.89
C ILE A 234 -0.46 -22.07 -15.35
N PHE A 235 0.80 -22.05 -15.77
CA PHE A 235 1.21 -21.79 -17.15
C PHE A 235 1.67 -23.08 -17.83
N SER A 236 1.20 -23.32 -19.05
CA SER A 236 1.94 -24.19 -19.97
C SER A 236 3.26 -23.51 -20.35
N LYS A 237 4.26 -24.28 -20.79
CA LYS A 237 5.55 -23.72 -21.22
C LYS A 237 5.36 -22.62 -22.28
N GLU A 238 4.54 -22.88 -23.29
CA GLU A 238 4.20 -21.91 -24.34
C GLU A 238 3.58 -20.63 -23.79
N LYS A 239 2.63 -20.74 -22.84
CA LYS A 239 2.03 -19.56 -22.20
C LYS A 239 3.04 -18.81 -21.35
N PHE A 240 3.88 -19.51 -20.60
CA PHE A 240 4.92 -18.89 -19.79
C PHE A 240 5.88 -18.07 -20.66
N ASP A 241 6.40 -18.68 -21.73
CA ASP A 241 7.34 -18.03 -22.66
C ASP A 241 6.68 -16.88 -23.45
N PHE A 242 5.37 -16.98 -23.73
CA PHE A 242 4.61 -15.92 -24.41
C PHE A 242 4.34 -14.71 -23.53
N TYR A 243 3.99 -14.92 -22.25
CA TYR A 243 3.60 -13.83 -21.34
C TYR A 243 4.75 -13.31 -20.46
N THR A 244 5.89 -14.00 -20.43
CA THR A 244 7.02 -13.61 -19.59
C THR A 244 8.33 -13.62 -20.37
N LYS A 245 9.30 -12.85 -19.89
CA LYS A 245 10.67 -12.89 -20.36
C LYS A 245 11.61 -12.70 -19.18
N ASP A 246 12.87 -13.01 -19.40
CA ASP A 246 13.92 -12.65 -18.46
C ASP A 246 13.93 -11.13 -18.25
N SER A 247 14.21 -10.71 -17.02
CA SER A 247 14.39 -9.31 -16.66
C SER A 247 15.58 -8.64 -17.35
N GLY A 248 16.44 -9.43 -18.00
CA GLY A 248 17.72 -9.01 -18.59
C GLY A 248 18.90 -9.48 -17.75
N TYR A 249 20.10 -9.00 -18.11
CA TYR A 249 21.29 -9.21 -17.28
C TYR A 249 21.28 -8.19 -16.14
N ASP A 250 20.89 -8.64 -14.94
CA ASP A 250 20.90 -7.81 -13.74
C ASP A 250 21.81 -8.43 -12.66
N LYS A 251 22.62 -7.59 -12.03
CA LYS A 251 23.50 -7.96 -10.90
C LYS A 251 22.75 -7.92 -9.56
N ILE A 252 21.49 -7.48 -9.55
CA ILE A 252 20.63 -7.40 -8.37
C ILE A 252 19.75 -8.66 -8.31
N LEU A 253 19.91 -9.48 -7.26
CA LEU A 253 19.16 -10.74 -7.10
C LEU A 253 17.65 -10.54 -7.15
N GLU A 254 17.14 -9.47 -6.54
CA GLU A 254 15.71 -9.14 -6.47
C GLU A 254 15.11 -8.84 -7.85
N ASN A 255 15.98 -8.55 -8.82
CA ASN A 255 15.61 -8.29 -10.20
C ASN A 255 15.78 -9.50 -11.11
N SER A 256 16.32 -10.63 -10.63
CA SER A 256 16.49 -11.86 -11.42
C SER A 256 15.18 -12.54 -11.84
N SER A 257 14.05 -12.18 -11.21
CA SER A 257 12.75 -12.78 -11.48
C SER A 257 12.24 -12.46 -12.90
N PRO A 258 11.46 -13.36 -13.53
CA PRO A 258 10.83 -13.06 -14.81
C PRO A 258 9.92 -11.82 -14.73
N VAL A 259 9.83 -11.11 -15.86
CA VAL A 259 9.00 -9.92 -16.04
C VAL A 259 7.93 -10.19 -17.08
N PHE A 260 6.81 -9.46 -16.99
CA PHE A 260 5.73 -9.66 -17.97
C PHE A 260 6.16 -9.10 -19.32
N ARG A 261 5.94 -9.89 -20.37
CA ARG A 261 5.87 -9.38 -21.74
C ARG A 261 4.56 -8.63 -21.88
N TYR A 262 4.60 -7.66 -22.80
CA TYR A 262 3.45 -6.89 -23.22
C TYR A 262 2.79 -6.12 -22.06
N HIS A 263 3.18 -4.86 -21.93
CA HIS A 263 2.65 -3.94 -20.93
C HIS A 263 2.08 -2.70 -21.64
N LEU A 264 1.55 -1.72 -20.90
CA LEU A 264 0.79 -0.60 -21.45
C LEU A 264 1.36 0.07 -22.72
N TYR A 265 2.69 0.17 -22.84
CA TYR A 265 3.37 0.85 -23.96
C TYR A 265 4.09 -0.10 -24.91
N ASN A 266 3.75 -1.39 -24.87
CA ASN A 266 4.37 -2.41 -25.70
C ASN A 266 3.35 -3.52 -25.98
N LYS A 267 2.64 -3.46 -27.11
CA LYS A 267 1.61 -4.42 -27.53
C LYS A 267 0.64 -4.84 -26.41
N PRO A 268 0.04 -3.90 -25.67
CA PRO A 268 -0.73 -4.20 -24.47
C PRO A 268 -1.94 -5.12 -24.71
N GLU A 269 -2.43 -5.21 -25.94
CA GLU A 269 -3.46 -6.16 -26.38
C GLU A 269 -3.05 -7.63 -26.21
N SER A 270 -1.74 -7.91 -26.22
CA SER A 270 -1.17 -9.26 -26.05
C SER A 270 -0.81 -9.57 -24.59
N SER A 271 -1.04 -8.65 -23.66
CA SER A 271 -0.69 -8.81 -22.24
C SER A 271 -1.49 -9.93 -21.56
N LEU A 272 -0.90 -10.54 -20.52
CA LEU A 272 -1.61 -11.55 -19.73
C LEU A 272 -2.90 -10.99 -19.13
N ALA A 273 -2.84 -9.78 -18.57
CA ALA A 273 -4.00 -9.11 -18.00
C ALA A 273 -5.10 -8.87 -19.05
N MET A 274 -4.76 -8.54 -20.30
CA MET A 274 -5.73 -8.43 -21.40
C MET A 274 -6.34 -9.78 -21.79
N THR A 275 -5.54 -10.85 -21.84
CA THR A 275 -6.06 -12.21 -22.03
C THR A 275 -7.04 -12.60 -20.92
N LEU A 276 -6.72 -12.29 -19.66
CA LEU A 276 -7.61 -12.56 -18.52
C LEU A 276 -8.89 -11.72 -18.60
N PHE A 277 -8.80 -10.45 -19.02
CA PHE A 277 -9.95 -9.59 -19.28
C PHE A 277 -10.87 -10.15 -20.38
N ASN A 278 -10.29 -10.64 -21.48
CA ASN A 278 -11.04 -11.30 -22.54
C ASN A 278 -11.71 -12.60 -22.05
N ASN A 279 -11.02 -13.41 -21.24
CA ASN A 279 -11.59 -14.61 -20.61
C ASN A 279 -12.79 -14.30 -19.69
N ALA A 280 -12.80 -13.10 -19.09
CA ALA A 280 -13.90 -12.60 -18.27
C ALA A 280 -15.09 -12.09 -19.10
N GLY A 281 -15.01 -12.11 -20.44
CA GLY A 281 -15.99 -11.48 -21.33
C GLY A 281 -15.89 -9.95 -21.27
N ARG A 282 -14.66 -9.41 -21.13
CA ARG A 282 -14.37 -7.97 -21.14
C ARG A 282 -15.09 -7.19 -20.03
N LYS A 283 -15.26 -7.82 -18.85
CA LYS A 283 -15.82 -7.16 -17.67
C LYS A 283 -14.74 -6.30 -17.01
N LEU A 284 -14.92 -4.98 -16.94
CA LEU A 284 -13.91 -4.07 -16.37
C LEU A 284 -13.50 -4.46 -14.94
N ASN A 285 -14.45 -4.95 -14.15
CA ASN A 285 -14.23 -5.37 -12.77
C ASN A 285 -14.86 -6.76 -12.58
N LEU A 286 -14.06 -7.69 -12.08
CA LEU A 286 -14.45 -8.99 -11.57
C LEU A 286 -15.37 -8.84 -10.36
N LYS A 287 -15.17 -7.85 -9.46
CA LYS A 287 -16.03 -7.49 -8.31
C LYS A 287 -16.38 -8.61 -7.30
N THR A 288 -16.14 -9.87 -7.64
CA THR A 288 -16.42 -11.07 -6.86
C THR A 288 -15.30 -12.07 -7.13
N GLY A 289 -14.86 -12.80 -6.11
CA GLY A 289 -13.78 -13.78 -6.31
C GLY A 289 -14.19 -14.99 -7.17
N GLN A 290 -15.49 -15.23 -7.40
CA GLN A 290 -15.95 -16.27 -8.32
C GLN A 290 -15.56 -15.96 -9.77
N LEU A 291 -15.55 -14.68 -10.15
CA LEU A 291 -15.13 -14.26 -11.48
C LEU A 291 -13.61 -14.44 -11.66
N TYR A 292 -12.80 -14.20 -10.62
CA TYR A 292 -11.37 -14.53 -10.64
C TYR A 292 -11.13 -16.03 -10.88
N GLU A 293 -11.85 -16.90 -10.14
CA GLU A 293 -11.74 -18.35 -10.31
C GLU A 293 -12.11 -18.76 -11.75
N THR A 294 -13.22 -18.24 -12.26
CA THR A 294 -13.68 -18.55 -13.62
C THR A 294 -12.63 -18.17 -14.66
N VAL A 295 -12.05 -16.97 -14.52
CA VAL A 295 -11.04 -16.44 -15.44
C VAL A 295 -9.75 -17.26 -15.41
N ILE A 296 -9.27 -17.64 -14.21
CA ILE A 296 -8.09 -18.50 -14.08
C ILE A 296 -8.35 -19.89 -14.64
N LYS A 297 -9.50 -20.52 -14.33
CA LYS A 297 -9.82 -21.85 -14.84
C LYS A 297 -9.84 -21.88 -16.37
N LYS A 298 -10.43 -20.85 -17.00
CA LYS A 298 -10.35 -20.67 -18.46
C LYS A 298 -8.93 -20.48 -18.96
N PHE A 299 -8.08 -19.74 -18.23
CA PHE A 299 -6.68 -19.58 -18.59
C PHE A 299 -5.90 -20.89 -18.50
N ILE A 300 -6.01 -21.65 -17.41
CA ILE A 300 -5.29 -22.91 -17.21
C ILE A 300 -5.75 -23.93 -18.27
N ASN A 301 -7.07 -24.05 -18.48
CA ASN A 301 -7.68 -24.93 -19.48
C ASN A 301 -7.20 -26.40 -19.39
N ASN A 302 -6.99 -26.89 -18.17
CA ASN A 302 -6.61 -28.27 -17.89
C ASN A 302 -7.23 -28.67 -16.53
N ASN A 303 -8.20 -29.58 -16.55
CA ASN A 303 -8.94 -29.97 -15.34
C ASN A 303 -8.07 -30.66 -14.29
N ASP A 304 -7.10 -31.47 -14.70
CA ASP A 304 -6.20 -32.16 -13.78
C ASP A 304 -5.33 -31.18 -13.02
N GLU A 305 -4.87 -30.13 -13.70
CA GLU A 305 -4.11 -29.07 -13.06
C GLU A 305 -4.99 -28.18 -12.19
N ILE A 306 -6.14 -27.74 -12.71
CA ILE A 306 -7.14 -26.97 -11.95
C ILE A 306 -7.50 -27.67 -10.64
N ASN A 307 -7.63 -29.00 -10.66
CA ASN A 307 -8.00 -29.79 -9.49
C ASN A 307 -6.95 -29.81 -8.38
N LYS A 308 -5.70 -29.38 -8.63
CA LYS A 308 -4.64 -29.27 -7.62
C LYS A 308 -4.70 -27.96 -6.82
N TRP A 309 -5.46 -26.97 -7.31
CA TRP A 309 -5.53 -25.63 -6.71
C TRP A 309 -6.88 -25.37 -6.04
N ASN A 310 -6.84 -24.72 -4.89
CA ASN A 310 -7.96 -24.06 -4.26
C ASN A 310 -7.99 -22.59 -4.68
N PHE A 311 -9.17 -22.13 -5.10
CA PHE A 311 -9.42 -20.74 -5.48
C PHE A 311 -10.33 -20.11 -4.42
N ASN A 312 -9.76 -19.73 -3.27
CA ASN A 312 -10.58 -19.27 -2.15
C ASN A 312 -11.07 -17.85 -2.39
N HIS A 313 -12.36 -17.64 -2.16
CA HIS A 313 -12.98 -16.34 -2.28
C HIS A 313 -14.29 -16.25 -1.50
N LYS A 314 -14.55 -15.10 -0.87
CA LYS A 314 -15.87 -14.68 -0.37
C LYS A 314 -15.97 -13.16 -0.32
N TYR A 315 -17.18 -12.66 -0.04
CA TYR A 315 -17.40 -11.29 0.46
C TYR A 315 -16.88 -11.14 1.90
N GLY A 316 -16.53 -9.91 2.29
CA GLY A 316 -15.91 -9.62 3.59
C GLY A 316 -14.39 -9.77 3.56
N GLY A 317 -13.76 -9.02 2.65
CA GLY A 317 -12.37 -9.20 2.24
C GLY A 317 -11.35 -9.06 3.36
N TYR A 318 -11.46 -8.02 4.21
CA TYR A 318 -10.40 -7.68 5.17
C TYR A 318 -10.03 -8.83 6.12
N LYS A 319 -10.99 -9.38 6.89
CA LYS A 319 -10.74 -10.48 7.85
C LYS A 319 -10.11 -11.68 7.17
N LYS A 320 -10.67 -12.08 6.03
CA LYS A 320 -10.21 -13.28 5.34
C LYS A 320 -8.82 -13.07 4.74
N THR A 321 -8.57 -11.91 4.13
CA THR A 321 -7.23 -11.53 3.72
C THR A 321 -6.25 -11.55 4.88
N TRP A 322 -6.64 -11.06 6.06
CA TRP A 322 -5.82 -11.11 7.27
C TRP A 322 -5.51 -12.56 7.66
N GLU A 323 -6.53 -13.42 7.77
CA GLU A 323 -6.37 -14.84 8.10
C GLU A 323 -5.41 -15.55 7.14
N TYR A 324 -5.49 -15.27 5.83
CA TYR A 324 -4.65 -15.91 4.82
C TYR A 324 -3.24 -15.35 4.79
N VAL A 325 -3.07 -14.02 4.89
CA VAL A 325 -1.74 -13.39 4.97
C VAL A 325 -0.99 -13.88 6.21
N LYS A 326 -1.66 -13.97 7.37
CA LYS A 326 -1.06 -14.54 8.59
C LYS A 326 -0.68 -16.02 8.46
N LYS A 327 -1.29 -16.75 7.53
CA LYS A 327 -0.94 -18.14 7.17
C LYS A 327 0.12 -18.23 6.08
N GLY A 328 0.63 -17.10 5.58
CA GLY A 328 1.65 -17.07 4.53
C GLY A 328 1.11 -17.16 3.11
N VAL A 329 -0.15 -16.81 2.88
CA VAL A 329 -0.79 -16.86 1.56
C VAL A 329 -1.07 -15.44 1.05
N PRO A 330 -0.40 -14.98 -0.03
CA PRO A 330 -0.69 -13.67 -0.60
C PRO A 330 -2.12 -13.64 -1.13
N THR A 331 -2.82 -12.55 -0.87
CA THR A 331 -4.26 -12.46 -1.13
C THR A 331 -4.58 -11.15 -1.83
N ILE A 332 -5.37 -11.22 -2.89
CA ILE A 332 -5.96 -10.05 -3.52
C ILE A 332 -7.06 -9.53 -2.60
N LEU A 333 -6.93 -8.29 -2.16
CA LEU A 333 -7.96 -7.55 -1.44
C LEU A 333 -8.61 -6.56 -2.40
N GLY A 334 -9.81 -6.92 -2.84
CA GLY A 334 -10.58 -6.10 -3.74
C GLY A 334 -11.34 -5.03 -2.99
N VAL A 335 -11.03 -3.78 -3.31
CA VAL A 335 -11.74 -2.62 -2.79
C VAL A 335 -12.73 -2.20 -3.86
N ALA A 336 -13.97 -2.65 -3.70
CA ALA A 336 -15.07 -2.08 -4.47
C ALA A 336 -15.23 -0.62 -4.01
N PRO A 337 -15.69 0.29 -4.86
CA PRO A 337 -15.70 1.69 -4.53
C PRO A 337 -16.82 1.91 -3.51
N THR A 338 -16.54 2.62 -2.43
CA THR A 338 -17.57 3.22 -1.57
C THR A 338 -18.14 4.45 -2.27
N GLY A 339 -18.83 4.14 -3.38
CA GLY A 339 -19.14 4.97 -4.54
C GLY A 339 -18.00 5.85 -5.00
N GLY A 340 -17.54 5.63 -6.24
CA GLY A 340 -16.24 6.07 -6.78
C GLY A 340 -15.65 7.43 -6.40
N PHE A 341 -15.27 7.62 -5.14
CA PHE A 341 -14.13 8.43 -4.71
C PHE A 341 -12.83 7.71 -5.03
N TRP A 342 -12.84 6.38 -4.89
CA TRP A 342 -11.73 5.52 -5.31
C TRP A 342 -12.06 4.76 -6.60
N PRO A 343 -11.10 4.59 -7.53
CA PRO A 343 -11.25 3.56 -8.54
C PRO A 343 -11.41 2.21 -7.83
N ASN A 344 -12.15 1.29 -8.45
CA ASN A 344 -12.00 -0.12 -8.08
C ASN A 344 -10.51 -0.43 -8.11
N HIS A 345 -9.99 -0.91 -6.99
CA HIS A 345 -8.59 -1.27 -6.91
C HIS A 345 -8.45 -2.62 -6.25
N ALA A 346 -7.52 -3.40 -6.76
CA ALA A 346 -7.13 -4.68 -6.19
C ALA A 346 -5.71 -4.54 -5.69
N TYR A 347 -5.56 -4.67 -4.38
CA TYR A 347 -4.26 -4.74 -3.75
C TYR A 347 -3.86 -6.20 -3.62
N ILE A 348 -2.57 -6.48 -3.76
CA ILE A 348 -2.02 -7.76 -3.31
C ILE A 348 -1.49 -7.54 -1.90
N MET A 349 -2.17 -8.09 -0.90
CA MET A 349 -1.70 -8.08 0.47
C MET A 349 -0.78 -9.27 0.70
N TYR A 350 0.41 -9.00 1.20
CA TYR A 350 1.48 -9.99 1.36
C TYR A 350 2.23 -9.85 2.69
N GLY A 351 1.80 -8.96 3.56
CA GLY A 351 2.21 -8.91 4.96
C GLY A 351 1.20 -8.19 5.82
N TYR A 352 1.39 -8.25 7.13
CA TYR A 352 0.53 -7.61 8.11
C TYR A 352 1.33 -7.28 9.36
N ASP A 353 1.10 -6.09 9.91
CA ASP A 353 1.71 -5.64 11.14
C ASP A 353 0.68 -5.59 12.28
N ASP A 354 0.87 -6.45 13.29
CA ASP A 354 -0.02 -6.57 14.44
C ASP A 354 0.04 -5.33 15.35
N LYS A 355 1.15 -4.57 15.31
CA LYS A 355 1.30 -3.35 16.13
C LYS A 355 0.47 -2.19 15.59
N THR A 356 0.40 -2.03 14.27
CA THR A 356 -0.37 -0.97 13.60
C THR A 356 -1.74 -1.39 13.10
N ASP A 357 -2.06 -2.69 13.10
CA ASP A 357 -3.27 -3.22 12.46
C ASP A 357 -3.35 -2.88 10.96
N MET A 358 -2.20 -2.92 10.28
CA MET A 358 -2.07 -2.56 8.87
C MET A 358 -1.54 -3.70 8.01
N PHE A 359 -2.10 -3.83 6.80
CA PHE A 359 -1.55 -4.71 5.77
C PHE A 359 -0.34 -4.10 5.10
N LEU A 360 0.69 -4.89 4.86
CA LEU A 360 1.70 -4.60 3.86
C LEU A 360 1.22 -5.12 2.50
N GLY A 361 1.15 -4.25 1.49
CA GLY A 361 0.63 -4.62 0.19
C GLY A 361 1.20 -3.86 -1.00
N SER A 362 0.82 -4.34 -2.18
CA SER A 362 1.20 -3.79 -3.48
C SER A 362 -0.04 -3.38 -4.28
N MET A 363 0.03 -2.21 -4.94
CA MET A 363 -0.95 -1.77 -5.94
C MET A 363 -0.79 -2.45 -7.29
N ALA A 364 0.19 -3.35 -7.42
CA ALA A 364 0.64 -3.96 -8.67
C ALA A 364 0.84 -2.91 -9.78
N TRP A 365 1.40 -1.75 -9.42
CA TRP A 365 1.66 -0.66 -10.34
C TRP A 365 2.73 0.28 -9.79
N GLY A 366 3.50 0.91 -10.68
CA GLY A 366 4.30 2.09 -10.34
C GLY A 366 5.70 1.77 -9.83
N GLN A 367 6.11 2.45 -8.77
CA GLN A 367 7.47 2.49 -8.20
C GLN A 367 7.59 1.55 -6.99
N LYS A 368 8.79 1.43 -6.41
CA LYS A 368 9.02 0.61 -5.20
C LYS A 368 8.06 1.00 -4.06
N ARG A 369 7.80 2.30 -3.94
CA ARG A 369 6.94 2.92 -2.92
C ARG A 369 5.48 2.48 -3.01
N THR A 370 4.95 2.15 -4.19
CA THR A 370 3.55 1.70 -4.39
C THR A 370 3.39 0.18 -4.24
N ASN A 371 4.51 -0.55 -4.12
CA ASN A 371 4.52 -1.99 -3.95
C ASN A 371 4.82 -2.46 -2.53
N SER A 372 5.14 -1.54 -1.61
CA SER A 372 5.54 -1.85 -0.24
C SER A 372 4.81 -0.95 0.76
N VAL A 373 3.50 -0.79 0.60
CA VAL A 373 2.70 0.20 1.33
C VAL A 373 2.03 -0.44 2.54
N LEU A 374 1.93 0.30 3.66
CA LEU A 374 1.01 -0.05 4.75
C LEU A 374 -0.40 0.49 4.49
N TYR A 375 -1.39 -0.40 4.52
CA TYR A 375 -2.81 -0.10 4.37
C TYR A 375 -3.57 -0.44 5.65
N SER A 376 -4.13 0.59 6.27
CA SER A 376 -5.08 0.44 7.38
C SER A 376 -6.46 0.04 6.87
N TYR A 377 -7.21 -0.69 7.71
CA TYR A 377 -8.64 -0.91 7.51
C TYR A 377 -9.37 0.41 7.25
N TYR A 378 -9.00 1.44 8.00
CA TYR A 378 -9.72 2.71 8.10
C TYR A 378 -9.46 3.67 6.94
N THR A 379 -8.41 3.44 6.14
CA THR A 379 -8.04 4.33 5.04
C THR A 379 -8.15 3.69 3.68
N SER A 380 -7.94 2.37 3.56
CA SER A 380 -7.81 1.76 2.22
C SER A 380 -8.06 0.26 2.13
N ALA A 381 -7.90 -0.50 3.21
CA ALA A 381 -7.96 -1.96 3.15
C ALA A 381 -9.33 -2.56 3.51
N TRP A 382 -10.38 -1.79 3.81
CA TRP A 382 -11.66 -2.32 4.29
C TRP A 382 -12.27 -3.46 3.44
N GLY A 383 -11.98 -3.49 2.13
CA GLY A 383 -12.06 -4.66 1.26
C GLY A 383 -13.42 -5.34 1.15
N SER A 384 -14.09 -5.19 0.01
CA SER A 384 -15.39 -5.81 -0.24
C SER A 384 -15.31 -7.34 -0.40
N TYR A 385 -14.22 -7.82 -0.98
CA TYR A 385 -14.02 -9.23 -1.28
C TYR A 385 -12.53 -9.59 -1.26
N TYR A 386 -12.23 -10.89 -1.20
CA TYR A 386 -10.88 -11.39 -1.35
C TYR A 386 -10.80 -12.51 -2.38
N PHE A 387 -9.59 -12.72 -2.91
CA PHE A 387 -9.27 -13.86 -3.74
C PHE A 387 -7.84 -14.33 -3.47
N ASN A 388 -7.63 -15.62 -3.31
CA ASN A 388 -6.29 -16.21 -3.31
C ASN A 388 -6.25 -17.58 -4.00
N ILE A 389 -5.03 -18.05 -4.21
CA ILE A 389 -4.73 -19.34 -4.80
C ILE A 389 -3.90 -20.11 -3.77
N GLU A 390 -4.34 -21.32 -3.42
CA GLU A 390 -3.61 -22.22 -2.54
C GLU A 390 -3.48 -23.59 -3.19
N LEU A 391 -2.40 -24.30 -2.89
CA LEU A 391 -2.29 -25.70 -3.27
C LEU A 391 -3.18 -26.55 -2.35
N LYS A 392 -4.01 -27.43 -2.92
CA LYS A 392 -4.93 -28.29 -2.15
C LYS A 392 -4.20 -29.22 -1.19
N ASN A 393 -3.13 -29.83 -1.66
CA ASN A 393 -2.39 -30.83 -0.92
C ASN A 393 -0.91 -30.51 -0.97
N LYS A 394 -0.26 -30.46 0.20
CA LYS A 394 1.20 -30.28 0.29
C LYS A 394 1.96 -31.41 -0.43
N LYS A 395 1.37 -32.60 -0.58
CA LYS A 395 1.96 -33.69 -1.37
C LYS A 395 2.05 -33.36 -2.87
N ASP A 396 1.22 -32.43 -3.35
CA ASP A 396 1.26 -31.97 -4.74
C ASP A 396 2.33 -30.90 -4.97
N LEU A 397 3.15 -30.55 -3.95
CA LEU A 397 4.32 -29.69 -4.11
C LEU A 397 5.19 -30.30 -5.21
N GLY A 398 5.09 -29.72 -6.40
CA GLY A 398 5.84 -30.14 -7.58
C GLY A 398 7.19 -29.45 -7.62
N LYS A 399 8.00 -29.82 -8.61
CA LYS A 399 9.17 -29.01 -8.95
C LYS A 399 8.68 -27.65 -9.45
N VAL A 400 9.24 -26.57 -8.91
CA VAL A 400 9.15 -25.24 -9.51
C VAL A 400 10.24 -25.12 -10.57
N ASN A 401 9.94 -24.44 -11.67
CA ASN A 401 10.90 -24.26 -12.75
C ASN A 401 12.02 -23.29 -12.34
N SER A 402 13.23 -23.54 -12.82
CA SER A 402 14.33 -22.58 -12.71
C SER A 402 14.13 -21.47 -13.74
N VAL A 403 13.55 -20.35 -13.30
CA VAL A 403 13.16 -19.22 -14.19
C VAL A 403 13.75 -17.89 -13.74
N PHE A 404 14.48 -17.87 -12.62
CA PHE A 404 15.17 -16.67 -12.17
C PHE A 404 16.53 -16.61 -12.84
N LYS A 405 16.72 -15.64 -13.73
CA LYS A 405 18.00 -15.45 -14.42
C LYS A 405 18.88 -14.53 -13.61
N PHE A 406 19.98 -15.06 -13.10
CA PHE A 406 21.00 -14.28 -12.42
C PHE A 406 22.34 -14.57 -13.10
N TYR A 407 22.99 -13.52 -13.62
CA TYR A 407 24.02 -13.66 -14.64
C TYR A 407 23.48 -14.44 -15.86
N ASP A 408 24.14 -15.54 -16.25
CA ASP A 408 23.75 -16.41 -17.37
C ASP A 408 23.25 -17.78 -16.89
N THR A 409 22.86 -17.89 -15.61
CA THR A 409 22.34 -19.12 -15.02
C THR A 409 20.92 -18.95 -14.52
N TYR A 410 20.11 -19.98 -14.71
CA TYR A 410 18.73 -20.03 -14.21
C TYR A 410 18.64 -20.75 -12.88
N PHE A 411 17.96 -20.12 -11.93
CA PHE A 411 17.75 -20.62 -10.58
C PHE A 411 16.25 -20.73 -10.25
N THR A 412 15.94 -21.53 -9.23
CA THR A 412 14.59 -21.55 -8.65
C THR A 412 14.40 -20.33 -7.73
N GLY A 413 13.16 -19.94 -7.49
CA GLY A 413 12.85 -18.85 -6.56
C GLY A 413 13.38 -19.10 -5.14
N LYS A 414 13.34 -20.35 -4.68
CA LYS A 414 13.91 -20.76 -3.38
C LYS A 414 15.42 -20.53 -3.31
N THR A 415 16.14 -20.81 -4.39
CA THR A 415 17.60 -20.59 -4.45
C THR A 415 17.93 -19.11 -4.38
N ILE A 416 17.21 -18.26 -5.14
CA ILE A 416 17.39 -16.81 -5.08
C ILE A 416 17.05 -16.25 -3.70
N ASP A 417 15.97 -16.72 -3.08
CA ASP A 417 15.59 -16.31 -1.72
C ASP A 417 16.69 -16.63 -0.69
N ASN A 418 17.30 -17.82 -0.79
CA ASN A 418 18.45 -18.18 0.04
C ASN A 418 19.65 -17.27 -0.21
N PHE A 419 19.93 -16.88 -1.46
CA PHE A 419 21.00 -15.93 -1.77
C PHE A 419 20.72 -14.55 -1.19
N ILE A 420 19.48 -14.05 -1.27
CA ILE A 420 19.10 -12.77 -0.67
C ILE A 420 19.29 -12.82 0.85
N LYS A 421 18.84 -13.88 1.52
CA LYS A 421 18.92 -14.02 2.98
C LYS A 421 20.32 -14.27 3.52
N SER A 422 21.21 -14.82 2.70
CA SER A 422 22.61 -15.11 3.09
C SER A 422 23.56 -13.95 2.83
N ARG A 423 23.08 -12.82 2.29
CA ARG A 423 23.85 -11.61 2.18
C ARG A 423 24.29 -11.13 3.56
N THR A 424 25.59 -11.07 3.79
CA THR A 424 26.13 -10.32 4.92
C THR A 424 26.09 -8.84 4.57
N SER A 425 25.63 -8.00 5.50
CA SER A 425 25.76 -6.54 5.38
C SER A 425 27.23 -6.21 5.18
N TRP A 426 27.58 -5.64 4.04
CA TRP A 426 28.92 -5.14 3.75
C TRP A 426 29.13 -3.78 4.39
#